data_AF-A0A532EIH4-F1
#
_entry.id   AF-A0A532EIH4-F1
#
_cell.length_a   1.000
_cell.length_b   1.000
_cell.length_c   1.000
_cell.angle_alpha   90.00
_cell.angle_beta   90.00
_cell.angle_gamma   90.00
#
_symmetry.space_group_name_H-M   'P 1'
#
loop_
_entity.id
_entity.type
_entity.pdbx_description
1 polymer ?
#
loop_
_entity_poly.entity_id
_entity_poly.type
_entity_poly.pdbx_seq_one_letter_code
_entity_poly.pdbx_strand_id
1 'polypeptide(L)' 'NTERPETVTIGTNELIGTDPRKLPPALARVMAGQWKKGAIPPKWDGKTAERIVGHLKDLLAGQ' A
#
# COMPACT_ATOMS: atom_id res chain seq x y z
N ASN A 1 11.05 7.29 -4.89
CA ASN A 1 10.20 7.33 -3.68
C ASN A 1 10.19 5.94 -3.08
N THR A 2 10.17 5.80 -1.75
CA THR A 2 10.13 4.51 -1.02
C THR A 2 8.74 3.88 -0.98
N GLU A 3 7.70 4.66 -1.30
CA GLU A 3 6.32 4.18 -1.33
C GLU A 3 6.04 3.18 -2.45
N ARG A 4 5.14 2.24 -2.16
CA ARG A 4 4.64 1.30 -3.16
C ARG A 4 3.38 1.88 -3.84
N PRO A 5 3.18 1.68 -5.15
CA PRO A 5 2.01 2.23 -5.84
C PRO A 5 0.68 1.91 -5.15
N GLU A 6 0.52 0.69 -4.62
CA GLU A 6 -0.70 0.24 -3.95
C GLU A 6 -0.96 0.96 -2.61
N THR A 7 0.07 1.42 -1.89
CA THR A 7 -0.13 2.20 -0.65
C THR A 7 -0.62 3.62 -0.96
N VAL A 8 -0.35 4.10 -2.17
CA VAL A 8 -0.81 5.40 -2.67
C VAL A 8 -2.19 5.33 -3.31
N THR A 9 -2.47 4.33 -4.13
CA THR A 9 -3.75 4.23 -4.85
C THR A 9 -4.86 3.56 -4.03
N ILE A 10 -4.52 2.59 -3.18
CA ILE A 10 -5.48 1.83 -2.37
C ILE A 10 -5.35 2.18 -0.89
N GLY A 11 -4.11 2.28 -0.39
CA GLY A 11 -3.83 2.60 1.01
C GLY A 11 -4.06 4.07 1.37
N THR A 12 -3.51 4.51 2.50
CA THR A 12 -3.66 5.88 3.04
C THR A 12 -2.44 6.79 2.82
N ASN A 13 -1.39 6.33 2.15
CA ASN A 13 -0.18 7.13 1.92
C ASN A 13 -0.38 8.13 0.77
N GLU A 14 -0.05 9.40 0.94
CA GLU A 14 -0.17 10.41 -0.12
C GLU A 14 1.19 11.06 -0.40
N LEU A 15 1.60 11.07 -1.67
CA LEU A 15 2.84 11.70 -2.09
C LEU A 15 2.58 13.15 -2.48
N ILE A 16 2.92 14.07 -1.57
CA ILE A 16 2.73 15.51 -1.79
C ILE A 16 3.91 16.19 -2.51
N GLY A 17 4.99 15.46 -2.80
CA GLY A 17 6.21 15.99 -3.41
C GLY A 17 7.17 16.60 -2.39
N THR A 18 8.16 17.35 -2.87
CA THR A 18 9.26 17.90 -2.04
C THR A 18 9.15 19.41 -1.78
N ASP A 19 8.15 20.08 -2.36
CA ASP A 19 7.90 21.51 -2.12
C ASP A 19 7.32 21.71 -0.71
N PRO A 20 8.02 22.41 0.21
CA PRO A 20 7.56 22.60 1.58
C PRO A 20 6.19 23.29 1.67
N ARG A 21 5.83 24.10 0.67
CA ARG A 21 4.54 24.82 0.63
C ARG A 21 3.34 23.87 0.53
N LYS A 22 3.55 22.61 0.15
CA LYS A 22 2.49 21.59 0.07
C LYS A 22 2.21 20.91 1.41
N LEU A 23 3.09 21.06 2.40
CA LEU A 23 2.92 20.46 3.72
C LEU A 23 1.77 21.09 4.52
N PRO A 24 1.67 22.44 4.67
CA PRO A 24 0.57 23.06 5.42
C PRO A 24 -0.83 22.63 4.96
N PRO A 25 -1.20 22.67 3.66
CA PRO A 25 -2.53 22.24 3.22
C PRO A 25 -2.75 20.73 3.38
N ALA A 26 -1.71 19.89 3.29
CA ALA A 26 -1.83 18.47 3.57
C ALA A 26 -2.14 18.22 5.05
N LEU A 27 -1.42 18.88 5.96
CA LEU A 27 -1.64 18.77 7.39
C LEU A 27 -3.03 19.27 7.81
N ALA A 28 -3.51 20.36 7.21
CA ALA A 28 -4.85 20.86 7.45
C ALA A 28 -5.93 19.81 7.10
N ARG A 29 -5.79 19.09 5.98
CA ARG A 29 -6.70 17.98 5.61
C ARG A 29 -6.68 16.85 6.63
N VAL A 30 -5.50 16.48 7.15
CA VAL A 30 -5.37 15.46 8.21
C VAL A 30 -6.14 15.91 9.46
N MET A 31 -5.88 17.14 9.92
CA MET A 31 -6.49 17.66 11.15
C MET A 31 -8.00 17.85 11.04
N ALA A 32 -8.51 18.16 9.85
CA ALA A 32 -9.95 18.23 9.57
C ALA A 32 -10.63 16.86 9.44
N GLY A 33 -9.89 15.74 9.56
CA GLY A 33 -10.43 14.39 9.32
C GLY A 33 -10.79 14.12 7.85
N GLN A 34 -10.30 14.96 6.93
CA GLN A 34 -10.56 14.91 5.49
C GLN A 34 -9.44 14.17 4.75
N TRP A 35 -8.65 13.35 5.45
CA TRP A 35 -7.64 12.52 4.83
C TRP A 35 -8.27 11.39 4.02
N LYS A 36 -7.55 10.90 3.00
CA LYS A 36 -8.06 9.81 2.18
C LYS A 36 -8.31 8.56 3.03
N LYS A 37 -9.44 7.90 2.77
CA LYS A 37 -9.74 6.58 3.32
C LYS A 37 -9.10 5.54 2.41
N GLY A 38 -8.34 4.63 3.01
CA GLY A 38 -7.73 3.52 2.30
C GLY A 38 -8.48 2.21 2.49
N ALA A 39 -8.08 1.20 1.74
CA ALA A 39 -8.46 -0.19 1.93
C ALA A 39 -7.20 -1.07 2.02
N ILE A 40 -7.39 -2.32 2.42
CA ILE A 40 -6.30 -3.31 2.43
C ILE A 40 -6.03 -3.71 0.97
N PRO A 41 -4.79 -3.55 0.46
CA PRO A 41 -4.45 -4.01 -0.87
C PRO A 41 -4.73 -5.52 -1.07
N PRO A 42 -5.09 -5.95 -2.30
CA PRO A 42 -5.32 -7.36 -2.58
C PRO A 42 -4.12 -8.23 -2.14
N LYS A 43 -4.43 -9.39 -1.55
CA LYS A 43 -3.45 -10.37 -1.05
C LYS A 43 -2.59 -9.91 0.14
N TRP A 44 -2.87 -8.74 0.74
CA TRP A 44 -2.32 -8.37 2.05
C TRP A 44 -3.15 -8.95 3.19
N ASP A 45 -3.42 -10.25 3.10
CA ASP A 45 -4.24 -11.03 4.02
C ASP A 45 -3.40 -11.84 5.02
N GLY A 46 -2.08 -11.62 5.03
CA GLY A 46 -1.13 -12.37 5.86
C GLY A 46 -0.80 -13.78 5.35
N LYS A 47 -1.39 -14.24 4.25
CA LYS A 47 -1.26 -15.64 3.76
C LYS A 47 -0.21 -15.82 2.65
N THR A 48 0.81 -14.99 2.65
CA THR A 48 1.81 -14.98 1.56
C THR A 48 2.63 -16.25 1.56
N ALA A 49 3.01 -16.76 2.74
CA ALA A 49 3.80 -17.97 2.88
C ALA A 49 3.07 -19.19 2.30
N GLU A 50 1.79 -19.38 2.65
CA GLU A 50 0.98 -20.51 2.19
C GLU A 50 0.82 -20.49 0.67
N ARG A 51 0.58 -19.32 0.07
CA ARG A 51 0.50 -19.18 -1.39
C ARG A 51 1.81 -19.54 -2.07
N ILE A 52 2.94 -19.05 -1.55
CA ILE A 52 4.26 -19.33 -2.12
C ILE A 52 4.55 -20.84 -2.04
N VAL A 53 4.34 -21.47 -0.89
CA VAL A 53 4.54 -22.91 -0.72
C VAL A 53 3.63 -23.71 -1.66
N GLY A 54 2.38 -23.29 -1.85
CA GLY A 54 1.47 -23.89 -2.83
C GLY A 54 2.06 -23.89 -4.24
N HIS A 55 2.49 -22.72 -4.73
CA HIS A 55 3.10 -22.61 -6.05
C HIS A 55 4.39 -23.42 -6.19
N LEU A 56 5.23 -23.48 -5.15
CA LEU A 56 6.44 -24.31 -5.18
C LEU A 56 6.11 -25.80 -5.27
N LYS A 57 5.08 -26.28 -4.55
CA LYS A 57 4.61 -27.67 -4.67
C LYS A 57 4.13 -27.97 -6.08
N ASP A 58 3.34 -27.08 -6.68
CA ASP A 58 2.84 -27.26 -8.04
C ASP A 58 3.99 -27.33 -9.07
N LEU A 59 5.00 -26.47 -8.92
CA LEU A 59 6.17 -26.44 -9.80
C LEU A 59 7.06 -27.69 -9.64
N LEU A 60 7.22 -28.17 -8.41
CA LEU A 60 8.11 -29.29 -8.09
C LEU A 60 7.44 -30.67 -8.23
N ALA A 61 6.11 -30.74 -8.17
CA ALA A 61 5.33 -31.96 -8.42
C ALA A 61 5.21 -32.30 -9.93
N GLY A 62 5.66 -31.40 -10.80
CA GLY A 62 5.75 -31.57 -12.25
C GLY A 62 7.14 -31.93 -12.76
N GLN A 63 7.91 -32.72 -12.01
CA GLN A 63 9.08 -33.48 -12.50
C GLN A 63 8.80 -34.98 -12.44
#